data_AF-A0AAD1RIF7-F1
#
_entry.id   AF-A0AAD1RIF7-F1
#
_cell.length_a   1.000
_cell.length_b   1.000
_cell.length_c   1.000
_cell.angle_alpha   90.00
_cell.angle_beta   90.00
_cell.angle_gamma   90.00
#
_symmetry.space_group_name_H-M   'P 1'
#
loop_
_entity.id
_entity.type
_entity.pdbx_description
1 polymer ?
#
loop_
_entity_poly.entity_id
_entity_poly.type
_entity_poly.pdbx_seq_one_letter_code
_entity_poly.pdbx_strand_id
1 'polypeptide(L)'
;MQANGAVGAGAADPASAAGSGSPSCLTAHNGETSAGDIAHSNGLNSSNGLPGASSAEQPGLRKKKRLSQAEEDVIRLIGQHLTGLGLDQTVDLLMQESGCRLEHPSATKFRNHVMEGEWDKAENDLNELKSLVHSPHAIMACRPAAGVSVSENSSASCPTADVIRRMKFLLLQQKYLEYLEDGKVLEALQVLRCELTPLKYNTERIHVLSGYLMCSHAEDLRAKAEWEGKGTASRSKLLDKLQTYLPPSVMLPPRRLQTLLRQAVELQRDRCLYHNTKLDNNLDSVSLLIDHVCSRKQFPCFTQQVLTEHCNEVWFCKFSNDGTKLATGSKDTTVIIWQVDPDTYQLKLLKTLEGHAYGVSYLAWSPDDNYLVACGPDDCSELWLWNVQTGELRTKMSQSHEDSLTSVAWNPDGKRFVTGGQRGQFYQCVSLSLCGHVNCCILQPV
;
A
#
# COMPACT_ATOMS: atom_id res chain seq x y z
N MET A 1 -3.24 48.82 56.01
CA MET A 1 -2.07 49.71 56.02
C MET A 1 -1.71 50.06 54.59
N GLN A 2 -1.69 51.36 54.30
CA GLN A 2 -1.55 51.99 52.99
C GLN A 2 -0.10 52.01 52.50
N ALA A 3 0.09 52.00 51.18
CA ALA A 3 0.91 52.93 50.37
C ALA A 3 0.87 52.43 48.91
N ASN A 4 0.05 52.97 47.99
CA ASN A 4 0.18 54.19 47.17
C ASN A 4 1.35 54.23 46.18
N GLY A 5 1.03 54.46 44.90
CA GLY A 5 1.97 54.95 43.87
C GLY A 5 1.49 54.74 42.41
N ALA A 6 0.64 55.65 41.92
CA ALA A 6 0.19 55.73 40.52
C ALA A 6 1.16 56.54 39.63
N VAL A 7 1.05 56.38 38.29
CA VAL A 7 1.18 57.33 37.12
C VAL A 7 1.48 56.41 35.89
N GLY A 8 0.87 56.44 34.69
CA GLY A 8 0.00 57.40 33.99
C GLY A 8 0.68 57.93 32.70
N ALA A 9 0.36 57.36 31.51
CA ALA A 9 0.44 57.94 30.14
C ALA A 9 0.47 56.77 29.11
N GLY A 10 -0.15 56.79 27.92
CA GLY A 10 -0.85 57.79 27.14
C GLY A 10 -1.15 57.16 25.76
N ALA A 11 -2.30 57.50 25.18
CA ALA A 11 -2.94 56.88 24.03
C ALA A 11 -2.26 57.13 22.67
N ALA A 12 -2.54 56.27 21.68
CA ALA A 12 -2.79 56.64 20.29
C ALA A 12 -3.43 55.49 19.49
N ASP A 13 -4.73 55.61 19.25
CA ASP A 13 -5.43 55.09 18.06
C ASP A 13 -5.23 56.11 16.90
N PRO A 14 -5.33 55.74 15.60
CA PRO A 14 -6.65 55.56 14.99
C PRO A 14 -6.79 54.60 13.77
N ALA A 15 -8.02 54.11 13.62
CA ALA A 15 -8.88 54.07 12.42
C ALA A 15 -8.46 53.29 11.13
N SER A 16 -9.21 52.22 10.90
CA SER A 16 -10.00 51.85 9.68
C SER A 16 -9.53 52.25 8.27
N ALA A 17 -9.41 51.25 7.39
CA ALA A 17 -9.94 51.33 6.02
C ALA A 17 -10.20 49.92 5.44
N ALA A 18 -11.41 49.72 4.91
CA ALA A 18 -11.79 48.60 4.08
C ALA A 18 -11.12 48.69 2.69
N GLY A 19 -10.90 47.54 2.03
CA GLY A 19 -10.41 47.50 0.66
C GLY A 19 -10.34 46.08 0.10
N SER A 20 -11.41 45.66 -0.54
CA SER A 20 -11.46 44.54 -1.49
C SER A 20 -10.47 44.72 -2.64
N GLY A 21 -9.80 43.64 -3.06
CA GLY A 21 -9.08 43.63 -4.32
C GLY A 21 -8.17 42.41 -4.51
N SER A 22 -8.64 41.40 -5.24
CA SER A 22 -7.79 40.73 -6.24
C SER A 22 -7.32 41.82 -7.22
N PRO A 23 -6.10 41.80 -7.81
CA PRO A 23 -5.76 40.77 -8.82
C PRO A 23 -4.26 40.46 -9.03
N SER A 24 -4.04 39.47 -9.91
CA SER A 24 -3.00 39.40 -10.97
C SER A 24 -1.50 39.49 -10.65
N CYS A 25 -0.82 38.40 -11.02
CA CYS A 25 0.28 38.33 -12.00
C CYS A 25 1.07 39.63 -12.23
N LEU A 26 2.33 39.66 -11.78
CA LEU A 26 3.37 40.46 -12.41
C LEU A 26 4.71 39.72 -12.44
N THR A 27 5.28 39.83 -13.63
CA THR A 27 6.53 39.35 -14.17
C THR A 27 7.74 40.22 -13.79
N ALA A 28 8.92 39.67 -14.09
CA ALA A 28 10.21 40.34 -14.36
C ALA A 28 11.10 40.65 -13.14
N HIS A 29 12.44 40.62 -13.18
CA HIS A 29 13.39 40.70 -14.30
C HIS A 29 14.78 40.12 -13.92
N ASN A 30 15.40 39.49 -14.93
CA ASN A 30 16.81 39.45 -15.35
C ASN A 30 17.99 39.80 -14.41
N GLY A 31 19.01 38.93 -14.49
CA GLY A 31 20.43 39.28 -14.40
C GLY A 31 21.23 38.39 -15.37
N GLU A 32 21.61 38.94 -16.53
CA GLU A 32 22.56 38.36 -17.49
C GLU A 32 24.01 38.66 -17.07
N THR A 33 24.92 37.71 -17.36
CA THR A 33 26.16 37.90 -18.16
C THR A 33 26.85 36.53 -18.28
N SER A 34 26.79 35.88 -19.46
CA SER A 34 27.86 35.77 -20.49
C SER A 34 28.81 34.59 -20.26
N ALA A 35 29.29 33.81 -21.23
CA ALA A 35 29.01 33.56 -22.64
C ALA A 35 29.89 32.34 -23.00
N GLY A 36 29.47 31.50 -23.93
CA GLY A 36 30.20 30.31 -24.36
C GLY A 36 29.49 29.65 -25.54
N ASP A 37 29.61 30.30 -26.70
CA ASP A 37 29.05 29.89 -27.98
C ASP A 37 29.52 28.50 -28.44
N ILE A 38 28.60 27.64 -28.89
CA ILE A 38 28.76 26.85 -30.13
C ILE A 38 27.37 26.73 -30.79
N ALA A 39 27.17 27.51 -31.86
CA ALA A 39 26.05 27.39 -32.79
C ALA A 39 26.45 26.52 -33.99
N HIS A 40 25.51 25.75 -34.55
CA HIS A 40 25.39 25.40 -35.98
C HIS A 40 24.02 24.70 -36.17
N SER A 41 22.95 25.42 -36.53
CA SER A 41 22.51 25.82 -37.88
C SER A 41 21.92 24.68 -38.73
N ASN A 42 20.59 24.68 -38.83
CA ASN A 42 19.80 24.01 -39.87
C ASN A 42 20.19 24.51 -41.27
N GLY A 43 20.31 23.59 -42.23
CA GLY A 43 20.52 23.91 -43.64
C GLY A 43 19.70 22.99 -44.54
N LEU A 44 18.59 23.52 -45.05
CA LEU A 44 17.95 23.08 -46.29
C LEU A 44 18.92 23.37 -47.46
N ASN A 45 19.10 22.43 -48.38
CA ASN A 45 19.56 22.78 -49.73
C ASN A 45 18.98 21.84 -50.79
N SER A 46 18.27 22.45 -51.73
CA SER A 46 17.85 21.87 -53.00
C SER A 46 18.99 22.03 -54.02
N SER A 47 19.26 21.01 -54.83
CA SER A 47 19.86 21.22 -56.16
C SER A 47 19.59 20.03 -57.09
N ASN A 48 19.03 20.37 -58.25
CA ASN A 48 18.74 19.51 -59.40
C ASN A 48 19.98 18.81 -59.99
N GLY A 49 19.78 17.60 -60.51
CA GLY A 49 20.67 16.93 -61.45
C GLY A 49 20.06 15.64 -62.03
N LEU A 50 19.56 15.71 -63.27
CA LEU A 50 19.33 14.60 -64.20
C LEU A 50 20.42 14.71 -65.30
N PRO A 51 20.73 13.68 -66.13
CA PRO A 51 19.91 12.51 -66.49
C PRO A 51 20.65 11.15 -66.54
N GLY A 52 19.92 10.02 -66.66
CA GLY A 52 20.51 8.75 -67.09
C GLY A 52 19.74 7.47 -66.76
N ALA A 53 19.10 6.92 -67.80
CA ALA A 53 18.46 5.61 -68.00
C ALA A 53 18.62 4.44 -66.99
N SER A 54 17.47 3.78 -66.78
CA SER A 54 17.21 2.34 -66.68
C SER A 54 17.90 1.47 -65.63
N SER A 55 17.13 1.05 -64.62
CA SER A 55 16.96 -0.37 -64.26
C SER A 55 15.89 -0.52 -63.18
N ALA A 56 14.96 -1.44 -63.39
CA ALA A 56 13.92 -1.80 -62.44
C ALA A 56 14.52 -2.36 -61.14
N GLU A 57 14.17 -1.78 -59.99
CA GLU A 57 14.41 -2.38 -58.68
C GLU A 57 13.10 -2.52 -57.90
N GLN A 58 12.95 -3.71 -57.33
CA GLN A 58 11.83 -4.21 -56.56
C GLN A 58 11.60 -3.42 -55.26
N PRO A 59 10.40 -3.52 -54.63
CA PRO A 59 10.14 -2.84 -53.36
C PRO A 59 11.01 -3.45 -52.26
N GLY A 60 12.06 -2.72 -51.89
CA GLY A 60 12.99 -3.09 -50.82
C GLY A 60 12.28 -3.22 -49.49
N LEU A 61 12.47 -4.37 -48.83
CA LEU A 61 12.16 -4.57 -47.42
C LEU A 61 12.78 -3.43 -46.61
N ARG A 62 11.95 -2.54 -46.06
CA ARG A 62 12.38 -1.57 -45.04
C ARG A 62 12.98 -2.38 -43.89
N LYS A 63 14.29 -2.27 -43.70
CA LYS A 63 15.00 -2.85 -42.54
C LYS A 63 14.33 -2.32 -41.28
N LYS A 64 13.58 -3.19 -40.59
CA LYS A 64 12.92 -2.84 -39.33
C LYS A 64 13.98 -2.39 -38.34
N LYS A 65 13.91 -1.13 -37.93
CA LYS A 65 14.75 -0.58 -36.87
C LYS A 65 14.43 -1.38 -35.60
N ARG A 66 15.42 -2.04 -35.00
CA ARG A 66 15.21 -2.84 -33.78
C ARG A 66 14.95 -1.86 -32.63
N LEU A 67 13.71 -1.81 -32.16
CA LEU A 67 13.31 -0.97 -31.04
C LEU A 67 14.00 -1.43 -29.75
N SER A 68 14.28 -0.50 -28.86
CA SER A 68 14.71 -0.78 -27.50
C SER A 68 13.52 -1.25 -26.65
N GLN A 69 13.79 -1.99 -25.56
CA GLN A 69 12.74 -2.47 -24.66
C GLN A 69 11.85 -1.34 -24.12
N ALA A 70 12.43 -0.17 -23.85
CA ALA A 70 11.68 0.99 -23.38
C ALA A 70 10.74 1.56 -24.45
N GLU A 71 11.19 1.63 -25.70
CA GLU A 71 10.34 2.06 -26.82
C GLU A 71 9.20 1.06 -27.05
N GLU A 72 9.49 -0.25 -26.97
CA GLU A 72 8.46 -1.30 -27.04
C GLU A 72 7.43 -1.15 -25.92
N ASP A 73 7.86 -0.94 -24.68
CA ASP A 73 6.95 -0.77 -23.54
C ASP A 73 6.08 0.50 -23.68
N VAL A 74 6.63 1.62 -24.17
CA VAL A 74 5.84 2.84 -24.44
C VAL A 74 4.78 2.57 -25.51
N ILE A 75 5.15 1.89 -26.61
CA ILE A 75 4.20 1.53 -27.69
C ILE A 75 3.10 0.63 -27.14
N ARG A 76 3.44 -0.35 -26.28
CA ARG A 76 2.45 -1.24 -25.65
C ARG A 76 1.52 -0.47 -24.70
N LEU A 77 2.02 0.52 -23.96
CA LEU A 77 1.19 1.39 -23.12
C LEU A 77 0.23 2.26 -23.94
N ILE A 78 0.70 2.82 -25.06
CA ILE A 78 -0.15 3.58 -26.00
C ILE A 78 -1.22 2.65 -26.58
N GLY A 79 -0.83 1.46 -27.02
CA GLY A 79 -1.75 0.44 -27.52
C GLY A 79 -2.84 0.09 -26.50
N GLN A 80 -2.47 -0.13 -25.23
CA GLN A 80 -3.44 -0.39 -24.17
C GLN A 80 -4.42 0.78 -23.97
N HIS A 81 -3.95 2.02 -24.02
CA HIS A 81 -4.82 3.19 -23.89
C HIS A 81 -5.81 3.31 -25.05
N LEU A 82 -5.33 3.11 -26.28
CA LEU A 82 -6.16 3.14 -27.48
C LEU A 82 -7.22 2.03 -27.49
N THR A 83 -6.88 0.81 -27.06
CA THR A 83 -7.87 -0.27 -26.85
C THR A 83 -8.91 0.14 -25.80
N GLY A 84 -8.49 0.82 -24.72
CA GLY A 84 -9.42 1.34 -23.71
C GLY A 84 -10.39 2.41 -24.25
N LEU A 85 -10.00 3.12 -25.31
CA LEU A 85 -10.86 4.08 -26.03
C LEU A 85 -11.74 3.42 -27.11
N GLY A 86 -11.57 2.11 -27.36
CA GLY A 86 -12.27 1.36 -28.41
C GLY A 86 -11.71 1.56 -29.83
N LEU A 87 -10.46 2.02 -29.96
CA LEU A 87 -9.81 2.28 -31.24
C LEU A 87 -8.99 1.07 -31.74
N ASP A 88 -9.62 -0.12 -31.79
CA ASP A 88 -8.92 -1.38 -32.05
C ASP A 88 -8.20 -1.42 -33.41
N GLN A 89 -8.82 -0.87 -34.45
CA GLN A 89 -8.19 -0.77 -35.79
C GLN A 89 -6.91 0.06 -35.78
N THR A 90 -6.87 1.12 -34.96
CA THR A 90 -5.68 1.97 -34.83
C THR A 90 -4.57 1.22 -34.11
N VAL A 91 -4.92 0.39 -33.12
CA VAL A 91 -3.97 -0.47 -32.42
C VAL A 91 -3.38 -1.50 -33.37
N ASP A 92 -4.19 -2.17 -34.18
CA ASP A 92 -3.71 -3.17 -35.14
C ASP A 92 -2.71 -2.56 -36.13
N LEU A 93 -3.01 -1.36 -36.66
CA LEU A 93 -2.09 -0.61 -37.53
C LEU A 93 -0.80 -0.22 -36.79
N LEU A 94 -0.90 0.32 -35.57
CA LEU A 94 0.25 0.70 -34.75
C LEU A 94 1.17 -0.50 -34.49
N MET A 95 0.61 -1.67 -34.16
CA MET A 95 1.36 -2.89 -33.91
C MET A 95 1.99 -3.43 -35.21
N GLN A 96 1.29 -3.34 -36.34
CA GLN A 96 1.82 -3.75 -37.64
C GLN A 96 3.01 -2.87 -38.09
N GLU A 97 2.90 -1.56 -37.94
CA GLU A 97 3.92 -0.59 -38.35
C GLU A 97 5.16 -0.62 -37.44
N SER A 98 4.94 -0.69 -36.12
CA SER A 98 6.04 -0.78 -35.14
C SER A 98 6.70 -2.16 -35.14
N GLY A 99 5.98 -3.21 -35.56
CA GLY A 99 6.41 -4.59 -35.38
C GLY A 99 6.33 -5.08 -33.93
N CYS A 100 5.75 -4.29 -33.02
CA CYS A 100 5.51 -4.66 -31.64
C CYS A 100 4.29 -5.57 -31.51
N ARG A 101 4.19 -6.29 -30.39
CA ARG A 101 2.99 -7.01 -30.00
C ARG A 101 2.52 -6.50 -28.66
N LEU A 102 1.21 -6.27 -28.52
CA LEU A 102 0.62 -5.82 -27.26
C LEU A 102 0.81 -6.88 -26.15
N GLU A 103 0.57 -8.15 -26.51
CA GLU A 103 0.65 -9.32 -25.64
C GLU A 103 1.40 -10.46 -26.30
N HIS A 104 1.90 -11.39 -25.49
CA HIS A 104 2.45 -12.65 -25.98
C HIS A 104 1.33 -13.50 -26.60
N PRO A 105 1.53 -14.22 -27.73
CA PRO A 105 0.48 -14.99 -28.39
C PRO A 105 -0.23 -16.00 -27.48
N SER A 106 0.50 -16.69 -26.60
CA SER A 106 -0.09 -17.60 -25.61
C SER A 106 -0.98 -16.88 -24.60
N ALA A 107 -0.65 -15.64 -24.24
CA ALA A 107 -1.48 -14.83 -23.35
C ALA A 107 -2.74 -14.33 -24.06
N THR A 108 -2.65 -13.99 -25.35
CA THR A 108 -3.82 -13.62 -26.15
C THR A 108 -4.79 -14.79 -26.32
N LYS A 109 -4.28 -16.01 -26.58
CA LYS A 109 -5.12 -17.23 -26.62
C LYS A 109 -5.83 -17.46 -25.29
N PHE A 110 -5.07 -17.42 -24.20
CA PHE A 110 -5.60 -17.58 -22.85
C PHE A 110 -6.70 -16.54 -22.55
N ARG A 111 -6.45 -15.27 -22.88
CA ARG A 111 -7.41 -14.18 -22.72
C ARG A 111 -8.70 -14.44 -23.48
N ASN A 112 -8.60 -14.87 -24.74
CA ASN A 112 -9.76 -15.15 -25.58
C ASN A 112 -10.56 -16.34 -25.03
N HIS A 113 -9.93 -17.45 -24.67
CA HIS A 113 -10.63 -18.60 -24.07
C HIS A 113 -11.31 -18.24 -22.73
N VAL A 114 -10.69 -17.39 -21.90
CA VAL A 114 -11.31 -16.89 -20.65
C VAL A 114 -12.53 -16.01 -20.95
N MET A 115 -12.45 -15.13 -21.95
CA MET A 115 -13.56 -14.25 -22.32
C MET A 115 -14.71 -15.00 -23.01
N GLU A 116 -14.41 -16.01 -23.82
CA GLU A 116 -15.39 -16.87 -24.48
C GLU A 116 -16.03 -17.88 -23.50
N GLY A 117 -15.35 -18.19 -22.39
CA GLY A 117 -15.83 -19.13 -21.36
C GLY A 117 -15.45 -20.58 -21.65
N GLU A 118 -14.43 -20.80 -22.48
CA GLU A 118 -13.89 -22.12 -22.80
C GLU A 118 -12.89 -22.56 -21.73
N TRP A 119 -13.40 -22.85 -20.53
CA TRP A 119 -12.59 -23.06 -19.31
C TRP A 119 -11.55 -24.18 -19.41
N ASP A 120 -11.87 -25.28 -20.09
CA ASP A 120 -10.93 -26.40 -20.24
C ASP A 120 -9.74 -26.04 -21.17
N LYS A 121 -9.98 -25.21 -22.19
CA LYS A 121 -8.91 -24.67 -23.05
C LYS A 121 -8.08 -23.63 -22.31
N ALA A 122 -8.73 -22.76 -21.52
CA ALA A 122 -8.03 -21.79 -20.68
C ALA A 122 -7.11 -22.46 -19.65
N GLU A 123 -7.49 -23.61 -19.09
CA GLU A 123 -6.64 -24.39 -18.20
C GLU A 123 -5.42 -24.98 -18.92
N ASN A 124 -5.59 -25.46 -20.16
CA ASN A 124 -4.48 -25.94 -20.97
C ASN A 124 -3.51 -24.81 -21.31
N ASP A 125 -4.01 -23.65 -21.71
CA ASP A 125 -3.19 -22.47 -21.99
C ASP A 125 -2.43 -21.98 -20.74
N LEU A 126 -3.02 -22.11 -19.54
CA LEU A 126 -2.33 -21.79 -18.29
C LEU A 126 -1.08 -22.66 -18.08
N ASN A 127 -1.10 -23.91 -18.53
CA ASN A 127 0.07 -24.79 -18.47
C ASN A 127 1.17 -24.35 -19.46
N GLU A 128 0.81 -23.80 -20.62
CA GLU A 128 1.79 -23.20 -21.55
C GLU A 128 2.39 -21.92 -20.96
N LEU A 129 1.55 -21.05 -20.41
CA LEU A 129 1.93 -19.80 -19.75
C LEU A 129 2.83 -20.04 -18.53
N LYS A 130 2.71 -21.21 -17.88
CA LYS A 130 3.58 -21.61 -16.78
C LYS A 130 5.04 -21.34 -17.13
N SER A 131 5.51 -21.76 -18.31
CA SER A 131 6.91 -21.59 -18.73
C SER A 131 7.38 -20.13 -18.79
N LEU A 132 6.48 -19.20 -19.14
CA LEU A 132 6.77 -17.78 -19.33
C LEU A 132 6.77 -16.98 -18.03
N VAL A 133 6.06 -17.47 -17.01
CA VAL A 133 6.05 -16.90 -15.65
C VAL A 133 7.41 -17.10 -14.94
N HIS A 134 8.25 -18.03 -15.42
CA HIS A 134 9.55 -18.37 -14.82
C HIS A 134 10.70 -17.42 -15.19
N SER A 135 10.44 -16.31 -15.89
CA SER A 135 11.50 -15.35 -16.20
C SER A 135 12.02 -14.67 -14.91
N PRO A 136 13.35 -14.69 -14.64
CA PRO A 136 13.94 -14.20 -13.38
C PRO A 136 13.72 -12.70 -13.11
N HIS A 137 13.12 -11.95 -14.04
CA HIS A 137 12.68 -10.56 -13.83
C HIS A 137 11.30 -10.42 -13.15
N ALA A 138 10.49 -11.48 -13.03
CA ALA A 138 9.19 -11.43 -12.34
C ALA A 138 9.30 -11.36 -10.80
N ILE A 139 10.47 -11.69 -10.25
CA ILE A 139 10.70 -11.81 -8.80
C ILE A 139 10.68 -10.43 -8.09
N MET A 140 10.88 -9.32 -8.81
CA MET A 140 10.85 -7.98 -8.20
C MET A 140 9.44 -7.39 -8.01
N ALA A 141 8.40 -7.94 -8.65
CA ALA A 141 7.04 -7.39 -8.57
C ALA A 141 6.25 -7.84 -7.32
N CYS A 142 6.74 -8.86 -6.61
CA CYS A 142 6.20 -9.29 -5.32
C CYS A 142 7.15 -8.87 -4.19
N ARG A 143 7.51 -7.58 -4.13
CA ARG A 143 8.09 -7.03 -2.91
C ARG A 143 6.92 -6.73 -1.97
N PRO A 144 6.78 -7.42 -0.82
CA PRO A 144 5.77 -7.02 0.15
C PRO A 144 6.06 -5.58 0.57
N ALA A 145 5.01 -4.78 0.71
CA ALA A 145 5.07 -3.49 1.40
C ALA A 145 5.85 -3.70 2.72
N ALA A 146 6.78 -2.78 3.00
CA ALA A 146 7.73 -2.87 4.10
C ALA A 146 7.10 -3.47 5.38
N GLY A 147 7.69 -4.55 5.91
CA GLY A 147 7.41 -4.99 7.29
C GLY A 147 7.20 -6.49 7.57
N VAL A 148 7.26 -7.41 6.60
CA VAL A 148 7.11 -8.86 6.91
C VAL A 148 8.45 -9.59 6.82
N SER A 149 9.07 -9.83 7.97
CA SER A 149 10.14 -10.83 8.11
C SER A 149 9.52 -12.22 8.00
N VAL A 150 9.74 -12.91 6.88
CA VAL A 150 9.31 -14.30 6.71
C VAL A 150 10.24 -15.18 7.55
N SER A 151 9.70 -15.79 8.59
CA SER A 151 10.37 -16.85 9.35
C SER A 151 10.53 -18.07 8.47
N GLU A 152 11.77 -18.41 8.14
CA GLU A 152 12.17 -19.67 7.53
C GLU A 152 11.82 -20.81 8.51
N ASN A 153 10.74 -21.55 8.22
CA ASN A 153 10.58 -22.98 8.51
C ASN A 153 9.16 -23.44 8.16
N SER A 154 8.92 -23.63 6.85
CA SER A 154 7.98 -24.62 6.33
C SER A 154 8.43 -24.96 4.90
N SER A 155 8.37 -26.25 4.55
CA SER A 155 8.84 -26.86 3.31
C SER A 155 8.61 -26.00 2.06
N ALA A 156 9.70 -25.59 1.42
CA ALA A 156 9.73 -24.71 0.25
C ALA A 156 9.01 -25.33 -0.97
N SER A 157 7.72 -25.01 -1.14
CA SER A 157 7.10 -24.98 -2.46
C SER A 157 7.67 -23.78 -3.22
N CYS A 158 8.00 -23.96 -4.50
CA CYS A 158 8.46 -22.83 -5.31
C CYS A 158 7.35 -21.75 -5.36
N PRO A 159 7.68 -20.46 -5.16
CA PRO A 159 6.68 -19.39 -5.14
C PRO A 159 5.87 -19.32 -6.45
N THR A 160 6.42 -19.83 -7.55
CA THR A 160 5.74 -19.92 -8.86
C THR A 160 4.66 -21.01 -8.92
N ALA A 161 4.84 -22.16 -8.26
CA ALA A 161 3.79 -23.17 -8.18
C ALA A 161 2.57 -22.67 -7.42
N ASP A 162 2.79 -21.80 -6.41
CA ASP A 162 1.71 -21.20 -5.65
C ASP A 162 0.95 -20.13 -6.47
N VAL A 163 1.64 -19.36 -7.32
CA VAL A 163 1.00 -18.41 -8.25
C VAL A 163 0.13 -19.13 -9.29
N ILE A 164 0.62 -20.19 -9.90
CA ILE A 164 -0.16 -20.95 -10.90
C ILE A 164 -1.35 -21.65 -10.24
N ARG A 165 -1.17 -22.17 -9.01
CA ARG A 165 -2.25 -22.75 -8.22
C ARG A 165 -3.33 -21.71 -7.90
N ARG A 166 -2.96 -20.46 -7.60
CA ARG A 166 -3.89 -19.32 -7.42
C ARG A 166 -4.68 -19.01 -8.68
N MET A 167 -4.00 -18.89 -9.82
CA MET A 167 -4.64 -18.61 -11.11
C MET A 167 -5.64 -19.72 -11.47
N LYS A 168 -5.23 -20.98 -11.32
CA LYS A 168 -6.11 -22.14 -11.54
C LYS A 168 -7.33 -22.12 -10.62
N PHE A 169 -7.14 -21.81 -9.33
CA PHE A 169 -8.25 -21.68 -8.38
C PHE A 169 -9.27 -20.61 -8.83
N LEU A 170 -8.82 -19.45 -9.29
CA LEU A 170 -9.70 -18.37 -9.75
C LEU A 170 -10.49 -18.75 -11.01
N LEU A 171 -9.86 -19.42 -11.98
CA LEU A 171 -10.53 -19.93 -13.18
C LEU A 171 -11.62 -20.94 -12.82
N LEU A 172 -11.28 -21.93 -11.98
CA LEU A 172 -12.21 -22.97 -11.56
C LEU A 172 -13.35 -22.42 -10.71
N GLN A 173 -13.09 -21.41 -9.89
CA GLN A 173 -14.13 -20.71 -9.14
C GLN A 173 -15.14 -20.06 -10.09
N GLN A 174 -14.69 -19.39 -11.15
CA GLN A 174 -15.59 -18.79 -12.14
C GLN A 174 -16.34 -19.88 -12.94
N LYS A 175 -15.67 -20.95 -13.39
CA LYS A 175 -16.28 -22.13 -14.04
C LYS A 175 -17.40 -22.71 -13.18
N TYR A 176 -17.16 -22.85 -11.87
CA TYR A 176 -18.14 -23.34 -10.90
C TYR A 176 -19.37 -22.43 -10.78
N LEU A 177 -19.18 -21.11 -10.66
CA LEU A 177 -20.29 -20.16 -10.56
C LEU A 177 -21.14 -20.13 -11.83
N GLU A 178 -20.51 -20.19 -13.01
CA GLU A 178 -21.24 -20.23 -14.29
C GLU A 178 -22.05 -21.53 -14.44
N TYR A 179 -21.56 -22.68 -13.96
CA TYR A 179 -22.35 -23.91 -13.97
C TYR A 179 -23.52 -23.90 -13.00
N LEU A 180 -23.36 -23.30 -11.81
CA LEU A 180 -24.48 -23.15 -10.89
C LEU A 180 -25.58 -22.26 -11.47
N GLU A 181 -25.21 -21.17 -12.13
CA GLU A 181 -26.18 -20.28 -12.77
C GLU A 181 -26.89 -20.93 -13.96
N ASP A 182 -26.18 -21.76 -14.73
CA ASP A 182 -26.75 -22.56 -15.83
C ASP A 182 -27.63 -23.74 -15.33
N GLY A 183 -27.77 -23.94 -14.01
CA GLY A 183 -28.53 -25.04 -13.40
C GLY A 183 -27.85 -26.41 -13.46
N LYS A 184 -26.57 -26.45 -13.85
CA LYS A 184 -25.75 -27.66 -13.99
C LYS A 184 -25.09 -28.04 -12.67
N VAL A 185 -25.90 -28.46 -11.70
CA VAL A 185 -25.46 -28.72 -10.32
C VAL A 185 -24.47 -29.90 -10.23
N LEU A 186 -24.64 -30.94 -11.05
CA LEU A 186 -23.78 -32.12 -11.04
C LEU A 186 -22.37 -31.78 -11.54
N GLU A 187 -22.27 -31.03 -12.62
CA GLU A 187 -21.02 -30.55 -13.20
C GLU A 187 -20.34 -29.56 -12.24
N ALA A 188 -21.09 -28.66 -11.61
CA ALA A 188 -20.57 -27.75 -10.58
C ALA A 188 -20.00 -28.54 -9.38
N LEU A 189 -20.70 -29.58 -8.92
CA LEU A 189 -20.24 -30.43 -7.82
C LEU A 189 -18.97 -31.22 -8.21
N GLN A 190 -18.86 -31.66 -9.46
CA GLN A 190 -17.66 -32.30 -9.98
C GLN A 190 -16.48 -31.32 -9.96
N VAL A 191 -16.64 -30.08 -10.43
CA VAL A 191 -15.58 -29.04 -10.36
C VAL A 191 -15.16 -28.80 -8.90
N LEU A 192 -16.11 -28.70 -7.97
CA LEU A 192 -15.82 -28.46 -6.56
C LEU A 192 -15.01 -29.62 -5.94
N ARG A 193 -15.42 -30.87 -6.17
CA ARG A 193 -14.81 -32.06 -5.54
C ARG A 193 -13.53 -32.53 -6.23
N CYS A 194 -13.52 -32.55 -7.57
CA CYS A 194 -12.45 -33.15 -8.36
C CYS A 194 -11.38 -32.15 -8.81
N GLU A 195 -11.71 -30.86 -8.90
CA GLU A 195 -10.79 -29.85 -9.42
C GLU A 195 -10.38 -28.83 -8.35
N LEU A 196 -11.32 -28.27 -7.57
CA LEU A 196 -11.05 -27.26 -6.54
C LEU A 196 -10.50 -27.83 -5.22
N THR A 197 -11.12 -28.89 -4.69
CA THR A 197 -10.72 -29.48 -3.40
C THR A 197 -9.28 -30.03 -3.41
N PRO A 198 -8.79 -30.70 -4.47
CA PRO A 198 -7.42 -31.19 -4.52
C PRO A 198 -6.35 -30.09 -4.52
N LEU A 199 -6.71 -28.84 -4.87
CA LEU A 199 -5.76 -27.73 -4.87
C LEU A 199 -5.34 -27.32 -3.45
N LYS A 200 -6.15 -27.61 -2.40
CA LYS A 200 -5.88 -27.27 -0.99
C LYS A 200 -5.38 -25.83 -0.76
N TYR A 201 -5.76 -24.89 -1.63
CA TYR A 201 -5.22 -23.53 -1.61
C TYR A 201 -5.94 -22.63 -0.59
N ASN A 202 -7.28 -22.66 -0.58
CA ASN A 202 -8.10 -21.88 0.35
C ASN A 202 -9.31 -22.71 0.77
N THR A 203 -9.19 -23.42 1.89
CA THR A 203 -10.24 -24.30 2.42
C THR A 203 -11.45 -23.52 2.90
N GLU A 204 -11.27 -22.36 3.52
CA GLU A 204 -12.36 -21.48 3.97
C GLU A 204 -13.25 -21.05 2.79
N ARG A 205 -12.62 -20.62 1.68
CA ARG A 205 -13.37 -20.21 0.49
C ARG A 205 -14.11 -21.39 -0.15
N ILE A 206 -13.54 -22.59 -0.13
CA ILE A 206 -14.21 -23.81 -0.62
C ILE A 206 -15.44 -24.13 0.24
N HIS A 207 -15.38 -23.96 1.57
CA HIS A 207 -16.54 -24.12 2.44
C HIS A 207 -17.64 -23.12 2.08
N VAL A 208 -17.30 -21.85 1.84
CA VAL A 208 -18.27 -20.83 1.38
C VAL A 208 -18.89 -21.22 0.03
N LEU A 209 -18.06 -21.66 -0.93
CA LEU A 209 -18.54 -22.11 -2.24
C LEU A 209 -19.52 -23.28 -2.12
N SER A 210 -19.26 -24.25 -1.24
CA SER A 210 -20.18 -25.37 -1.01
C SER A 210 -21.56 -24.92 -0.52
N GLY A 211 -21.65 -23.80 0.20
CA GLY A 211 -22.91 -23.21 0.63
C GLY A 211 -23.77 -22.66 -0.52
N TYR A 212 -23.15 -22.34 -1.67
CA TYR A 212 -23.87 -21.83 -2.83
C TYR A 212 -24.72 -22.89 -3.55
N LEU A 213 -24.43 -24.18 -3.37
CA LEU A 213 -25.26 -25.28 -3.89
C LEU A 213 -26.71 -25.25 -3.37
N MET A 214 -26.93 -24.58 -2.23
CA MET A 214 -28.26 -24.47 -1.62
C MET A 214 -29.10 -23.33 -2.20
N CYS A 215 -28.58 -22.57 -3.16
CA CYS A 215 -29.34 -21.51 -3.83
C CYS A 215 -30.25 -22.12 -4.89
N SER A 216 -31.54 -21.80 -4.84
CA SER A 216 -32.55 -22.32 -5.77
C SER A 216 -32.67 -21.47 -7.05
N HIS A 217 -32.35 -20.18 -6.98
CA HIS A 217 -32.43 -19.25 -8.11
C HIS A 217 -31.08 -18.58 -8.40
N ALA A 218 -30.85 -18.23 -9.67
CA ALA A 218 -29.65 -17.52 -10.11
C ALA A 218 -29.47 -16.16 -9.41
N GLU A 219 -30.57 -15.48 -9.09
CA GLU A 219 -30.55 -14.20 -8.38
C GLU A 219 -30.03 -14.33 -6.94
N ASP A 220 -30.43 -15.40 -6.23
CA ASP A 220 -29.95 -15.70 -4.89
C ASP A 220 -28.44 -15.99 -4.89
N LEU A 221 -27.95 -16.66 -5.93
CA LEU A 221 -26.54 -16.93 -6.13
C LEU A 221 -25.76 -15.62 -6.35
N ARG A 222 -26.24 -14.74 -7.24
CA ARG A 222 -25.62 -13.44 -7.51
C ARG A 222 -25.56 -12.58 -6.26
N ALA A 223 -26.64 -12.54 -5.47
CA ALA A 223 -26.71 -11.79 -4.22
C ALA A 223 -25.75 -12.36 -3.15
N LYS A 224 -25.75 -13.68 -2.92
CA LYS A 224 -24.87 -14.32 -1.91
C LYS A 224 -23.40 -14.34 -2.29
N ALA A 225 -23.09 -14.35 -3.59
CA ALA A 225 -21.72 -14.37 -4.08
C ALA A 225 -21.15 -12.98 -4.38
N GLU A 226 -21.96 -11.92 -4.27
CA GLU A 226 -21.64 -10.56 -4.74
C GLU A 226 -21.07 -10.58 -6.16
N TRP A 227 -21.74 -11.35 -7.04
CA TRP A 227 -21.27 -11.68 -8.37
C TRP A 227 -22.28 -11.21 -9.41
N GLU A 228 -21.80 -10.56 -10.47
CA GLU A 228 -22.64 -9.89 -11.49
C GLU A 228 -23.36 -10.86 -12.44
N GLY A 229 -23.17 -12.17 -12.28
CA GLY A 229 -23.70 -13.16 -13.21
C GLY A 229 -22.70 -13.55 -14.29
N LYS A 230 -23.05 -14.57 -15.06
CA LYS A 230 -22.33 -15.04 -16.24
C LYS A 230 -22.38 -13.95 -17.30
N GLY A 231 -21.21 -13.55 -17.76
CA GLY A 231 -21.11 -12.53 -18.79
C GLY A 231 -19.71 -11.94 -18.90
N THR A 232 -19.60 -10.97 -19.80
CA THR A 232 -18.34 -10.29 -20.10
C THR A 232 -17.82 -9.49 -18.89
N ALA A 233 -18.71 -8.97 -18.03
CA ALA A 233 -18.33 -8.20 -16.85
C ALA A 233 -17.66 -9.05 -15.75
N SER A 234 -18.19 -10.25 -15.46
CA SER A 234 -17.56 -11.14 -14.48
C SER A 234 -16.27 -11.75 -15.01
N ARG A 235 -16.22 -12.08 -16.31
CA ARG A 235 -15.02 -12.58 -16.99
C ARG A 235 -13.93 -11.51 -17.11
N SER A 236 -14.28 -10.24 -17.35
CA SER A 236 -13.29 -9.14 -17.37
C SER A 236 -12.71 -8.89 -15.98
N LYS A 237 -13.53 -8.92 -14.91
CA LYS A 237 -13.03 -8.83 -13.52
C LYS A 237 -12.13 -10.00 -13.14
N LEU A 238 -12.44 -11.21 -13.59
CA LEU A 238 -11.57 -12.37 -13.41
C LEU A 238 -10.24 -12.14 -14.13
N LEU A 239 -10.28 -11.70 -15.38
CA LEU A 239 -9.10 -11.44 -16.18
C LEU A 239 -8.23 -10.34 -15.55
N ASP A 240 -8.81 -9.27 -15.04
CA ASP A 240 -8.09 -8.22 -14.30
C ASP A 240 -7.32 -8.79 -13.11
N LYS A 241 -7.94 -9.70 -12.34
CA LYS A 241 -7.27 -10.41 -11.23
C LYS A 241 -6.15 -11.31 -11.74
N LEU A 242 -6.38 -12.07 -12.82
CA LEU A 242 -5.38 -12.99 -13.38
C LEU A 242 -4.16 -12.24 -13.93
N GLN A 243 -4.38 -11.08 -14.55
CA GLN A 243 -3.32 -10.23 -15.09
C GLN A 243 -2.35 -9.72 -14.02
N THR A 244 -2.78 -9.57 -12.76
CA THR A 244 -1.88 -9.16 -11.66
C THR A 244 -0.78 -10.18 -11.36
N TYR A 245 -0.99 -11.44 -11.71
CA TYR A 245 -0.04 -12.53 -11.48
C TYR A 245 0.92 -12.75 -12.66
N LEU A 246 0.62 -12.16 -13.82
CA LEU A 246 1.41 -12.30 -15.04
C LEU A 246 2.43 -11.17 -15.14
N PRO A 247 3.67 -11.46 -15.61
CA PRO A 247 4.65 -10.40 -15.81
C PRO A 247 4.20 -9.45 -16.94
N PRO A 248 4.48 -8.13 -16.84
CA PRO A 248 4.10 -7.14 -17.84
C PRO A 248 4.64 -7.42 -19.26
N SER A 249 5.72 -8.19 -19.39
CA SER A 249 6.26 -8.64 -20.67
C SER A 249 5.35 -9.63 -21.40
N VAL A 250 4.59 -10.43 -20.66
CA VAL A 250 3.67 -11.44 -21.21
C VAL A 250 2.31 -10.82 -21.49
N MET A 251 1.77 -10.09 -20.51
CA MET A 251 0.47 -9.42 -20.61
C MET A 251 0.50 -8.15 -19.78
N LEU A 252 0.09 -7.01 -20.35
CA LEU A 252 0.03 -5.76 -19.61
C LEU A 252 -1.14 -5.79 -18.62
N PRO A 253 -0.91 -5.56 -17.31
CA PRO A 253 -1.99 -5.42 -16.34
C PRO A 253 -2.92 -4.25 -16.70
N PRO A 254 -4.18 -4.26 -16.26
CA PRO A 254 -5.12 -3.21 -16.62
C PRO A 254 -4.65 -1.87 -16.04
N ARG A 255 -4.83 -0.78 -16.79
CA ARG A 255 -4.44 0.59 -16.40
C ARG A 255 -2.96 0.72 -16.02
N ARG A 256 -2.06 0.01 -16.72
CA ARG A 256 -0.63 -0.05 -16.37
C ARG A 256 0.03 1.33 -16.29
N LEU A 257 -0.28 2.23 -17.22
CA LEU A 257 0.25 3.59 -17.22
C LEU A 257 -0.09 4.33 -15.92
N GLN A 258 -1.35 4.29 -15.49
CA GLN A 258 -1.78 4.93 -14.24
C GLN A 258 -1.05 4.37 -13.02
N THR A 259 -0.86 3.04 -12.97
CA THR A 259 -0.11 2.39 -11.89
C THR A 259 1.36 2.81 -11.89
N LEU A 260 2.00 2.90 -13.06
CA LEU A 260 3.39 3.35 -13.18
C LEU A 260 3.55 4.81 -12.76
N LEU A 261 2.63 5.69 -13.16
CA LEU A 261 2.66 7.09 -12.75
C LEU A 261 2.49 7.23 -11.22
N ARG A 262 1.58 6.45 -10.62
CA ARG A 262 1.42 6.43 -9.16
C ARG A 262 2.69 5.96 -8.45
N GLN A 263 3.30 4.87 -8.93
CA GLN A 263 4.57 4.37 -8.40
C GLN A 263 5.70 5.38 -8.54
N ALA A 264 5.74 6.14 -9.63
CA ALA A 264 6.73 7.21 -9.81
C ALA A 264 6.55 8.33 -8.79
N VAL A 265 5.31 8.76 -8.53
CA VAL A 265 4.99 9.74 -7.48
C VAL A 265 5.37 9.22 -6.09
N GLU A 266 5.04 7.97 -5.77
CA GLU A 266 5.43 7.32 -4.50
C GLU A 266 6.95 7.31 -4.34
N LEU A 267 7.70 6.93 -5.39
CA LEU A 267 9.17 6.91 -5.36
C LEU A 267 9.79 8.30 -5.19
N GLN A 268 9.23 9.34 -5.82
CA GLN A 268 9.69 10.72 -5.63
C GLN A 268 9.46 11.19 -4.19
N ARG A 269 8.34 10.79 -3.57
CA ARG A 269 8.02 11.11 -2.18
C ARG A 269 8.91 10.38 -1.18
N ASP A 270 9.16 9.10 -1.39
CA ASP A 270 10.08 8.30 -0.55
C ASP A 270 11.52 8.83 -0.61
N ARG A 271 11.92 9.41 -1.75
CA ARG A 271 13.23 10.07 -1.90
C ARG A 271 13.28 11.47 -1.27
N CYS A 272 12.14 12.06 -0.96
CA CYS A 272 12.08 13.40 -0.39
C CYS A 272 12.31 13.34 1.13
N LEU A 273 13.47 13.84 1.57
CA LEU A 273 13.90 13.84 2.98
C LEU A 273 12.95 14.58 3.93
N TYR A 274 12.18 15.53 3.41
CA TYR A 274 11.39 16.48 4.18
C TYR A 274 9.88 16.34 3.96
N HIS A 275 9.44 15.24 3.33
CA HIS A 275 8.03 15.03 3.05
C HIS A 275 7.27 14.66 4.33
N ASN A 276 6.23 15.44 4.67
CA ASN A 276 5.50 15.30 5.93
C ASN A 276 4.00 14.96 5.76
N THR A 277 3.44 15.02 4.55
CA THR A 277 2.02 14.78 4.28
C THR A 277 1.78 13.45 3.58
N LYS A 278 1.29 12.43 4.29
CA LYS A 278 0.88 11.16 3.65
C LYS A 278 -0.35 11.30 2.73
N LEU A 279 -1.15 12.35 2.89
CA LEU A 279 -2.47 12.50 2.26
C LEU A 279 -2.43 12.90 0.78
N ASP A 280 -1.30 13.37 0.25
CA ASP A 280 -1.16 13.83 -1.14
C ASP A 280 -0.88 12.67 -2.11
N ASN A 281 -1.68 11.61 -2.07
CA ASN A 281 -1.55 10.45 -2.97
C ASN A 281 -2.10 10.70 -4.39
N ASN A 282 -2.60 11.90 -4.67
CA ASN A 282 -3.17 12.22 -5.98
C ASN A 282 -2.06 12.55 -6.98
N LEU A 283 -2.22 12.09 -8.23
CA LEU A 283 -1.28 12.31 -9.34
C LEU A 283 -1.07 13.81 -9.62
N ASP A 284 -2.05 14.65 -9.28
CA ASP A 284 -2.01 16.10 -9.52
C ASP A 284 -1.13 16.86 -8.52
N SER A 285 -0.71 16.23 -7.43
CA SER A 285 0.03 16.89 -6.35
C SER A 285 1.53 17.03 -6.60
N VAL A 286 2.08 16.23 -7.52
CA VAL A 286 3.52 16.17 -7.79
C VAL A 286 3.78 16.22 -9.29
N SER A 287 4.66 17.12 -9.72
CA SER A 287 5.14 17.17 -11.10
C SER A 287 6.12 16.02 -11.35
N LEU A 288 5.86 15.18 -12.35
CA LEU A 288 6.80 14.12 -12.76
C LEU A 288 7.96 14.64 -13.61
N LEU A 289 7.91 15.91 -14.04
CA LEU A 289 8.96 16.56 -14.84
C LEU A 289 10.11 17.08 -13.98
N ILE A 290 9.89 17.27 -12.67
CA ILE A 290 10.84 17.86 -11.73
C ILE A 290 10.84 17.00 -10.48
N ASP A 291 12.01 16.77 -9.87
CA ASP A 291 12.07 16.02 -8.61
C ASP A 291 11.33 16.75 -7.48
N HIS A 292 10.49 16.02 -6.77
CA HIS A 292 9.74 16.53 -5.63
C HIS A 292 10.68 16.84 -4.46
N VAL A 293 10.69 18.09 -4.01
CA VAL A 293 11.49 18.53 -2.87
C VAL A 293 10.62 19.38 -1.94
N CYS A 294 10.34 18.85 -0.75
CA CYS A 294 9.71 19.61 0.32
C CYS A 294 10.74 20.52 1.00
N SER A 295 10.31 21.72 1.40
CA SER A 295 11.17 22.65 2.13
C SER A 295 11.21 22.27 3.62
N ARG A 296 12.41 22.34 4.22
CA ARG A 296 12.57 22.21 5.68
C ARG A 296 11.72 23.22 6.47
N LYS A 297 11.39 24.37 5.88
CA LYS A 297 10.55 25.39 6.53
C LYS A 297 9.09 24.96 6.71
N GLN A 298 8.66 23.90 6.03
CA GLN A 298 7.30 23.35 6.14
C GLN A 298 7.11 22.48 7.39
N PHE A 299 8.18 22.13 8.11
CA PHE A 299 8.04 21.46 9.39
C PHE A 299 7.42 22.41 10.42
N PRO A 300 6.35 21.98 11.12
CA PRO A 300 5.78 22.79 12.19
C PRO A 300 6.84 22.98 13.27
N CYS A 301 7.17 24.24 13.54
CA CYS A 301 8.16 24.66 14.54
C CYS A 301 7.55 25.52 15.66
N PHE A 302 6.24 25.73 15.61
CA PHE A 302 5.49 26.42 16.64
C PHE A 302 4.72 25.42 17.49
N THR A 303 4.60 25.71 18.78
CA THR A 303 3.76 24.94 19.69
C THR A 303 2.30 25.14 19.32
N GLN A 304 1.61 24.06 18.95
CA GLN A 304 0.18 24.11 18.61
C GLN A 304 -0.71 24.09 19.86
N GLN A 305 -0.36 23.29 20.86
CA GLN A 305 -1.15 23.13 22.09
C GLN A 305 -0.23 22.80 23.27
N VAL A 306 -0.58 23.29 24.45
CA VAL A 306 0.07 22.94 25.73
C VAL A 306 -0.92 22.10 26.55
N LEU A 307 -0.50 20.92 27.00
CA LEU A 307 -1.33 19.99 27.78
C LEU A 307 -0.96 20.10 29.26
N THR A 308 -1.93 20.41 30.13
CA THR A 308 -1.70 20.73 31.55
C THR A 308 -2.36 19.76 32.53
N GLU A 309 -2.89 18.64 32.04
CA GLU A 309 -3.68 17.71 32.86
C GLU A 309 -2.82 16.85 33.80
N HIS A 310 -1.55 16.63 33.46
CA HIS A 310 -0.62 15.92 34.36
C HIS A 310 -0.20 16.81 35.53
N CYS A 311 -0.11 16.20 36.72
CA CYS A 311 0.25 16.90 37.96
C CYS A 311 1.76 16.85 38.25
N ASN A 312 2.55 16.19 37.41
CA ASN A 312 3.99 16.02 37.59
C ASN A 312 4.70 15.83 36.23
N GLU A 313 6.02 15.57 36.28
CA GLU A 313 6.88 15.32 35.12
C GLU A 313 6.30 14.23 34.19
N VAL A 314 6.11 14.59 32.92
CA VAL A 314 5.77 13.63 31.86
C VAL A 314 7.05 13.05 31.31
N TRP A 315 7.26 11.75 31.49
CA TRP A 315 8.50 11.09 31.09
C TRP A 315 8.43 10.50 29.68
N PHE A 316 7.23 10.14 29.22
CA PHE A 316 7.08 9.51 27.91
C PHE A 316 5.78 9.90 27.22
N CYS A 317 5.83 10.00 25.90
CA CYS A 317 4.64 10.16 25.07
C CYS A 317 4.78 9.39 23.77
N LYS A 318 3.68 8.82 23.28
CA LYS A 318 3.68 8.04 22.02
C LYS A 318 2.31 8.06 21.36
N PHE A 319 2.28 8.39 20.07
CA PHE A 319 1.07 8.28 19.26
C PHE A 319 0.74 6.80 18.98
N SER A 320 -0.56 6.51 18.82
CA SER A 320 -1.04 5.25 18.28
C SER A 320 -0.62 5.09 16.81
N ASN A 321 -0.63 3.86 16.29
CA ASN A 321 -0.17 3.57 14.94
C ASN A 321 -1.09 4.19 13.87
N ASP A 322 -2.38 4.28 14.17
CA ASP A 322 -3.38 4.98 13.36
C ASP A 322 -3.31 6.53 13.46
N GLY A 323 -2.55 7.06 14.43
CA GLY A 323 -2.44 8.50 14.71
C GLY A 323 -3.67 9.15 15.36
N THR A 324 -4.70 8.39 15.72
CA THR A 324 -5.95 8.90 16.31
C THR A 324 -5.86 9.18 17.80
N LYS A 325 -4.84 8.62 18.48
CA LYS A 325 -4.65 8.75 19.92
C LYS A 325 -3.20 9.08 20.27
N LEU A 326 -3.00 9.76 21.39
CA LEU A 326 -1.70 9.95 22.03
C LEU A 326 -1.78 9.37 23.44
N ALA A 327 -0.79 8.59 23.86
CA ALA A 327 -0.64 8.19 25.25
C ALA A 327 0.51 8.96 25.89
N THR A 328 0.31 9.47 27.10
CA THR A 328 1.32 10.16 27.90
C THR A 328 1.47 9.47 29.26
N GLY A 329 2.71 9.15 29.64
CA GLY A 329 3.06 8.53 30.92
C GLY A 329 3.81 9.50 31.80
N SER A 330 3.39 9.58 33.06
CA SER A 330 3.87 10.59 34.01
C SER A 330 4.34 9.99 35.33
N LYS A 331 5.17 10.76 36.04
CA LYS A 331 5.59 10.50 37.42
C LYS A 331 4.44 10.56 38.43
N ASP A 332 3.32 11.17 38.06
CA ASP A 332 2.09 11.20 38.88
C ASP A 332 1.36 9.84 38.97
N THR A 333 1.96 8.76 38.45
CA THR A 333 1.42 7.38 38.42
C THR A 333 0.22 7.18 37.47
N THR A 334 -0.04 8.15 36.61
CA THR A 334 -1.13 8.09 35.63
C THR A 334 -0.60 7.95 34.21
N VAL A 335 -1.42 7.31 33.37
CA VAL A 335 -1.28 7.37 31.91
C VAL A 335 -2.51 8.05 31.36
N ILE A 336 -2.34 9.14 30.62
CA ILE A 336 -3.46 9.83 29.98
C ILE A 336 -3.49 9.44 28.51
N ILE A 337 -4.67 9.04 28.04
CA ILE A 337 -5.00 8.86 26.63
C ILE A 337 -5.69 10.12 26.14
N TRP A 338 -5.15 10.68 25.07
CA TRP A 338 -5.68 11.82 24.36
C TRP A 338 -6.24 11.36 23.02
N GLN A 339 -7.38 11.92 22.62
CA GLN A 339 -7.91 11.80 21.28
C GLN A 339 -7.36 12.93 20.40
N VAL A 340 -6.90 12.58 19.21
CA VAL A 340 -6.38 13.51 18.20
C VAL A 340 -7.48 13.77 17.17
N ASP A 341 -7.88 15.02 17.03
CA ASP A 341 -8.79 15.44 15.96
C ASP A 341 -8.02 15.47 14.62
N PRO A 342 -8.41 14.71 13.58
CA PRO A 342 -7.64 14.59 12.34
C PRO A 342 -7.61 15.88 11.50
N ASP A 343 -8.63 16.74 11.65
CA ASP A 343 -8.74 17.98 10.87
C ASP A 343 -8.02 19.16 11.52
N THR A 344 -8.11 19.27 12.85
CA THR A 344 -7.54 20.39 13.62
C THR A 344 -6.22 20.05 14.28
N TYR A 345 -5.84 18.78 14.34
CA TYR A 345 -4.70 18.23 15.07
C TYR A 345 -4.67 18.63 16.56
N GLN A 346 -5.83 18.96 17.13
CA GLN A 346 -5.96 19.26 18.56
C GLN A 346 -6.13 17.97 19.36
N LEU A 347 -5.58 17.97 20.57
CA LEU A 347 -5.69 16.87 21.51
C LEU A 347 -6.74 17.17 22.57
N LYS A 348 -7.64 16.21 22.78
CA LYS A 348 -8.65 16.24 23.85
C LYS A 348 -8.42 15.09 24.79
N LEU A 349 -8.57 15.31 26.09
CA LEU A 349 -8.45 14.26 27.09
C LEU A 349 -9.57 13.24 26.87
N LEU A 350 -9.21 11.98 26.63
CA LEU A 350 -10.15 10.88 26.40
C LEU A 350 -10.33 10.04 27.66
N LYS A 351 -9.22 9.64 28.29
CA LYS A 351 -9.24 8.76 29.48
C LYS A 351 -7.97 8.95 30.30
N THR A 352 -8.10 8.84 31.62
CA THR A 352 -6.97 8.69 32.56
C THR A 352 -6.95 7.25 33.07
N LEU A 353 -5.79 6.59 32.93
CA LEU A 353 -5.54 5.23 33.41
C LEU A 353 -4.77 5.33 34.74
N GLU A 354 -5.47 5.02 35.83
CA GLU A 354 -4.98 5.13 37.20
C GLU A 354 -4.79 3.74 37.84
N GLY A 355 -3.95 3.63 38.87
CA GLY A 355 -3.72 2.35 39.58
C GLY A 355 -2.35 1.72 39.34
N HIS A 356 -1.43 2.48 38.72
CA HIS A 356 0.00 2.17 38.74
C HIS A 356 0.55 2.48 40.14
N ALA A 357 1.38 1.58 40.67
CA ALA A 357 2.01 1.79 41.98
C ALA A 357 3.21 2.76 41.90
N TYR A 358 3.75 2.96 40.70
CA TYR A 358 4.91 3.79 40.41
C TYR A 358 4.61 4.70 39.21
N GLY A 359 5.47 5.70 39.00
CA GLY A 359 5.41 6.54 37.79
C GLY A 359 5.56 5.69 36.52
N VAL A 360 5.11 6.21 35.38
CA VAL A 360 5.20 5.50 34.10
C VAL A 360 6.30 6.11 33.23
N SER A 361 7.35 5.32 32.98
CA SER A 361 8.56 5.74 32.27
C SER A 361 8.53 5.41 30.78
N TYR A 362 7.76 4.39 30.37
CA TYR A 362 7.72 3.93 28.98
C TYR A 362 6.35 3.36 28.61
N LEU A 363 5.97 3.52 27.33
CA LEU A 363 4.68 3.08 26.79
C LEU A 363 4.85 2.41 25.43
N ALA A 364 4.09 1.35 25.17
CA ALA A 364 3.99 0.76 23.83
C ALA A 364 2.57 0.35 23.47
N TRP A 365 2.11 0.89 22.33
CA TRP A 365 0.86 0.53 21.66
C TRP A 365 0.98 -0.84 21.00
N SER A 366 -0.08 -1.63 21.10
CA SER A 366 -0.24 -2.82 20.27
C SER A 366 -0.41 -2.43 18.80
N PRO A 367 -0.05 -3.31 17.84
CA PRO A 367 -0.18 -3.01 16.41
C PRO A 367 -1.62 -2.73 15.94
N ASP A 368 -2.61 -3.19 16.71
CA ASP A 368 -4.04 -2.97 16.48
C ASP A 368 -4.61 -1.77 17.28
N ASP A 369 -3.77 -1.04 18.01
CA ASP A 369 -4.10 0.13 18.83
C ASP A 369 -5.17 -0.10 19.93
N ASN A 370 -5.53 -1.35 20.20
CA ASN A 370 -6.53 -1.72 21.21
C ASN A 370 -5.95 -1.84 22.62
N TYR A 371 -4.66 -2.17 22.71
CA TYR A 371 -3.96 -2.38 23.97
C TYR A 371 -2.76 -1.46 24.12
N LEU A 372 -2.49 -1.09 25.37
CA LEU A 372 -1.32 -0.31 25.75
C LEU A 372 -0.58 -1.03 26.87
N VAL A 373 0.73 -1.20 26.71
CA VAL A 373 1.60 -1.65 27.80
C VAL A 373 2.31 -0.45 28.39
N ALA A 374 2.26 -0.34 29.71
CA ALA A 374 2.98 0.66 30.49
C ALA A 374 4.06 0.00 31.36
N CYS A 375 5.20 0.67 31.47
CA CYS A 375 6.36 0.28 32.27
C CYS A 375 6.73 1.38 33.26
N GLY A 376 7.22 1.00 34.44
CA GLY A 376 7.69 1.94 35.46
C GLY A 376 9.20 2.24 35.39
N PRO A 377 9.69 3.13 36.26
CA PRO A 377 11.11 3.51 36.35
C PRO A 377 11.97 2.40 37.00
N ASP A 378 13.23 2.70 37.28
CA ASP A 378 14.30 1.77 37.71
C ASP A 378 14.01 0.94 38.99
N ASP A 379 12.91 1.17 39.70
CA ASP A 379 12.47 0.40 40.88
C ASP A 379 11.15 -0.35 40.67
N CYS A 380 10.67 -0.43 39.43
CA CYS A 380 9.39 -1.02 39.11
C CYS A 380 9.52 -2.40 38.44
N SER A 381 9.20 -3.45 39.19
CA SER A 381 9.10 -4.82 38.67
C SER A 381 7.80 -5.09 37.90
N GLU A 382 6.85 -4.16 37.91
CA GLU A 382 5.51 -4.36 37.35
C GLU A 382 5.36 -3.79 35.93
N LEU A 383 4.55 -4.49 35.13
CA LEU A 383 4.03 -4.04 33.85
C LEU A 383 2.52 -4.06 33.89
N TRP A 384 1.92 -3.09 33.21
CA TRP A 384 0.47 -2.96 33.15
C TRP A 384 0.01 -3.07 31.71
N LEU A 385 -0.91 -4.01 31.45
CA LEU A 385 -1.57 -4.16 30.17
C LEU A 385 -2.98 -3.56 30.27
N TRP A 386 -3.19 -2.46 29.59
CA TRP A 386 -4.45 -1.73 29.55
C TRP A 386 -5.22 -2.03 28.28
N ASN A 387 -6.54 -2.16 28.40
CA ASN A 387 -7.44 -2.06 27.27
C ASN A 387 -7.79 -0.58 27.07
N VAL A 388 -7.41 -0.02 25.92
CA VAL A 388 -7.55 1.42 25.65
C VAL A 388 -9.02 1.79 25.43
N GLN A 389 -9.83 0.88 24.89
CA GLN A 389 -11.23 1.14 24.60
C GLN A 389 -12.08 1.19 25.87
N THR A 390 -11.86 0.26 26.80
CA THR A 390 -12.61 0.23 28.07
C THR A 390 -11.96 1.14 29.12
N GLY A 391 -10.64 1.31 29.07
CA GLY A 391 -9.83 1.94 30.11
C GLY A 391 -9.58 1.01 31.30
N GLU A 392 -9.86 -0.29 31.16
CA GLU A 392 -9.68 -1.27 32.22
C GLU A 392 -8.31 -1.92 32.16
N LEU A 393 -7.77 -2.19 33.35
CA LEU A 393 -6.54 -2.94 33.51
C LEU A 393 -6.83 -4.42 33.24
N ARG A 394 -6.25 -4.96 32.19
CA ARG A 394 -6.46 -6.37 31.81
C ARG A 394 -5.61 -7.30 32.65
N THR A 395 -4.33 -6.97 32.83
CA THR A 395 -3.45 -7.75 33.71
C THR A 395 -2.27 -6.92 34.20
N LYS A 396 -1.75 -7.30 35.37
CA LYS A 396 -0.46 -6.86 35.90
C LYS A 396 0.52 -8.01 35.77
N MET A 397 1.74 -7.71 35.33
CA MET A 397 2.78 -8.72 35.20
C MET A 397 4.00 -8.30 36.00
N SER A 398 4.56 -9.24 36.75
CA SER A 398 5.85 -9.10 37.41
C SER A 398 6.55 -10.45 37.33
N GLN A 399 7.80 -10.46 36.86
CA GLN A 399 8.57 -11.70 36.74
C GLN A 399 9.43 -11.93 37.98
N SER A 400 10.07 -10.88 38.49
CA SER A 400 10.85 -10.93 39.72
C SER A 400 10.85 -9.57 40.39
N HIS A 401 10.81 -9.54 41.72
CA HIS A 401 10.88 -8.28 42.50
C HIS A 401 12.25 -7.61 42.45
N GLU A 402 13.24 -8.24 41.82
CA GLU A 402 14.63 -7.79 41.78
C GLU A 402 15.06 -7.22 40.43
N ASP A 403 14.22 -7.33 39.39
CA ASP A 403 14.51 -6.80 38.05
C ASP A 403 13.40 -5.84 37.62
N SER A 404 13.81 -4.60 37.33
CA SER A 404 12.90 -3.54 36.92
C SER A 404 12.71 -3.56 35.42
N LEU A 405 11.45 -3.56 34.99
CA LEU A 405 11.07 -3.68 33.59
C LEU A 405 10.93 -2.27 33.00
N THR A 406 11.95 -1.83 32.27
CA THR A 406 12.11 -0.42 31.85
C THR A 406 11.73 -0.19 30.38
N SER A 407 11.61 -1.25 29.59
CA SER A 407 11.30 -1.14 28.17
C SER A 407 10.32 -2.22 27.70
N VAL A 408 9.52 -1.88 26.69
CA VAL A 408 8.58 -2.82 26.07
C VAL A 408 8.44 -2.56 24.57
N ALA A 409 8.31 -3.63 23.79
CA ALA A 409 8.02 -3.59 22.38
C ALA A 409 7.01 -4.70 22.01
N TRP A 410 6.03 -4.35 21.18
CA TRP A 410 5.11 -5.34 20.63
C TRP A 410 5.69 -6.02 19.40
N ASN A 411 5.39 -7.31 19.25
CA ASN A 411 5.61 -7.97 17.97
C ASN A 411 4.58 -7.47 16.94
N PRO A 412 4.93 -7.43 15.64
CA PRO A 412 3.99 -7.09 14.57
C PRO A 412 2.77 -8.03 14.48
N ASP A 413 2.85 -9.22 15.08
CA ASP A 413 1.75 -10.16 15.16
C ASP A 413 0.61 -9.74 16.11
N GLY A 414 0.85 -8.76 17.00
CA GLY A 414 -0.09 -8.28 18.03
C GLY A 414 -0.41 -9.28 19.14
N LYS A 415 0.15 -10.49 19.09
CA LYS A 415 -0.10 -11.57 20.07
C LYS A 415 0.99 -11.64 21.13
N ARG A 416 2.17 -11.12 20.84
CA ARG A 416 3.34 -11.19 21.71
C ARG A 416 3.96 -9.82 21.90
N PHE A 417 4.62 -9.64 23.03
CA PHE A 417 5.45 -8.47 23.29
C PHE A 417 6.70 -8.91 24.06
N VAL A 418 7.75 -8.11 23.96
CA VAL A 418 9.04 -8.33 24.61
C VAL A 418 9.28 -7.18 25.57
N THR A 419 9.81 -7.49 26.75
CA THR A 419 10.13 -6.51 27.77
C THR A 419 11.59 -6.66 28.18
N GLY A 420 12.28 -5.54 28.39
CA GLY A 420 13.67 -5.51 28.83
C GLY A 420 13.77 -5.15 30.30
N GLY A 421 14.51 -5.97 31.05
CA GLY A 421 14.88 -5.71 32.44
C GLY A 421 16.22 -4.97 32.55
N GLN A 422 16.41 -4.21 33.62
CA GLN A 422 17.64 -3.47 33.89
C GLN A 422 18.86 -4.39 34.05
N ARG A 423 18.66 -5.65 34.47
CA ARG A 423 19.72 -6.67 34.59
C ARG A 423 20.18 -7.28 33.25
N GLY A 424 19.75 -6.72 32.12
CA GLY A 424 20.13 -7.18 30.78
C GLY A 424 19.39 -8.44 30.32
N GLN A 425 18.30 -8.82 31.00
CA GLN A 425 17.42 -9.90 30.60
C GLN A 425 16.28 -9.36 29.73
N PHE A 426 15.86 -10.15 28.73
CA PHE A 426 14.65 -9.86 27.96
C PHE A 426 13.63 -10.98 28.16
N TYR A 427 12.39 -10.58 28.43
CA TYR A 427 11.28 -11.48 28.64
C TYR A 427 10.32 -11.39 27.46
N GLN A 428 9.98 -12.54 26.87
CA GLN A 428 8.95 -12.62 25.85
C GLN A 428 7.64 -13.07 26.48
N CYS A 429 6.60 -12.28 26.25
CA CYS A 429 5.28 -12.40 26.85
C CYS A 429 4.22 -12.63 25.77
N VAL A 430 3.19 -13.43 26.07
CA VAL A 430 2.05 -13.71 25.17
C VAL A 430 0.79 -13.02 25.71
N SER A 431 0.20 -12.10 24.93
CA SER A 431 -0.94 -11.28 25.37
C SER A 431 -2.28 -12.04 25.49
N LEU A 432 -2.34 -13.31 25.09
CA LEU A 432 -3.57 -14.08 24.85
C LEU A 432 -3.68 -15.41 25.62
N SER A 433 -3.28 -15.42 26.89
CA SER A 433 -3.74 -16.48 27.80
C SER A 433 -5.06 -16.07 28.44
N LEU A 434 -6.14 -16.80 28.14
CA LEU A 434 -7.47 -16.69 28.76
C LEU A 434 -7.47 -16.95 30.27
N CYS A 435 -6.35 -17.35 30.87
CA CYS A 435 -6.23 -17.72 32.28
C CYS A 435 -5.70 -16.61 33.21
N GLY A 436 -5.65 -15.34 32.76
CA GLY A 436 -5.16 -14.23 33.60
C GLY A 436 -3.67 -14.28 33.93
N HIS A 437 -2.95 -15.33 33.50
CA HIS A 437 -1.51 -15.49 33.64
C HIS A 437 -0.86 -15.44 32.27
N VAL A 438 0.00 -14.44 32.07
CA VAL A 438 0.86 -14.35 30.89
C VAL A 438 2.10 -15.20 31.15
N ASN A 439 2.37 -16.19 30.31
CA ASN A 439 3.59 -16.97 30.39
C ASN A 439 4.75 -16.15 29.80
N CYS A 440 5.71 -15.81 30.65
CA CYS A 440 6.98 -15.18 30.26
C CYS A 440 8.01 -16.28 29.97
N CYS A 441 8.56 -16.32 28.77
CA CYS A 441 9.74 -17.11 28.47
C CYS A 441 10.98 -16.21 28.55
N ILE A 442 12.00 -16.64 29.30
CA ILE A 442 13.30 -15.97 29.32
C ILE A 442 13.99 -16.26 27.98
N LEU A 443 14.23 -15.22 27.18
CA LEU A 443 15.07 -15.33 26.01
C LEU A 443 16.50 -15.03 26.45
N GLN A 444 17.34 -16.05 26.54
CA GLN A 444 18.77 -15.84 26.72
C GLN A 444 19.38 -15.32 25.40
N PRO A 445 20.30 -14.35 25.45
CA PRO A 445 21.02 -13.91 24.26
C PRO A 445 21.83 -15.09 23.69
N VAL A 446 21.74 -15.29 22.36
CA VAL A 446 22.51 -16.28 21.60
C VAL A 446 23.96 -15.85 21.50
#